data_AF-A0A7X1NTH0-F1
#
_entry.id   AF-A0A7X1NTH0-F1
#
_cell.length_a   1.000
_cell.length_b   1.000
_cell.length_c   1.000
_cell.angle_alpha   90.00
_cell.angle_beta   90.00
_cell.angle_gamma   90.00
#
_symmetry.space_group_name_H-M   'P 1'
#
loop_
_entity.id
_entity.type
_entity.pdbx_description
1 polymer ?
#
loop_
_entity_poly.entity_id
_entity_poly.type
_entity_poly.pdbx_seq_one_letter_code
_entity_poly.pdbx_strand_id
1 'polypeptide(L)' 'DLLGEGLRAAGFDVFEPEGTFFTMVDASPLGIDDATALARRLPSLIGVAAIPVAMFCHRPARRWWSGTAAGSPLP' A
#
# COMPACT_ATOMS: atom_id res chain seq x y z
N ASP A 1 -4.17 16.96 4.16
CA ASP A 1 -3.34 16.52 5.30
C ASP A 1 -1.86 16.66 4.92
N LEU A 2 -1.01 17.08 5.87
CA LEU A 2 0.41 17.41 5.66
C LEU A 2 1.20 16.22 5.12
N LEU A 3 1.00 15.03 5.71
CA LEU A 3 1.69 13.82 5.29
C LEU A 3 1.21 13.39 3.89
N GLY A 4 -0.10 13.36 3.68
CA GLY A 4 -0.67 13.01 2.38
C GLY A 4 -0.23 13.94 1.24
N GLU A 5 -0.15 15.26 1.48
CA GLU A 5 0.37 16.22 0.51
C GLU A 5 1.84 15.97 0.18
N GLY A 6 2.69 15.77 1.20
CA GLY A 6 4.11 15.46 1.00
C GLY A 6 4.34 14.16 0.23
N LEU A 7 3.54 13.13 0.50
CA LEU A 7 3.63 11.84 -0.20
C LEU A 7 3.21 11.95 -1.67
N ARG A 8 2.14 12.69 -1.96
CA ARG A 8 1.72 12.98 -3.35
C ARG A 8 2.78 13.79 -4.09
N ALA A 9 3.36 14.80 -3.46
CA ALA A 9 4.46 15.58 -4.03
C ALA A 9 5.72 14.73 -4.28
N ALA A 10 5.97 13.72 -3.44
CA ALA A 10 7.03 12.74 -3.64
C ALA A 10 6.70 11.69 -4.73
N GLY A 11 5.49 11.70 -5.30
CA GLY A 11 5.07 10.84 -6.40
C GLY A 11 4.41 9.51 -6.00
N PHE A 12 4.08 9.32 -4.72
CA PHE A 12 3.24 8.21 -4.30
C PHE A 12 1.77 8.46 -4.67
N ASP A 13 1.04 7.39 -4.96
CA ASP A 13 -0.43 7.46 -4.94
C ASP A 13 -0.91 7.28 -3.49
N VAL A 14 -1.75 8.19 -3.01
CA VAL A 14 -2.13 8.27 -1.59
C VAL A 14 -3.62 8.02 -1.45
N PHE A 15 -3.95 6.95 -0.73
CA PHE A 15 -5.33 6.62 -0.39
C PHE A 15 -5.82 7.58 0.70
N GLU A 16 -6.94 8.25 0.47
CA GLU A 16 -7.50 9.21 1.42
C GLU A 16 -7.94 8.47 2.70
N PRO A 17 -7.39 8.84 3.87
CA PRO A 17 -7.75 8.16 5.12
C PRO A 17 -9.12 8.64 5.61
N GLU A 18 -10.05 7.70 5.81
CA GLU A 18 -11.39 7.99 6.38
C GLU A 18 -11.39 8.00 7.94
N GLY A 19 -10.23 7.79 8.56
CA GLY A 19 -10.04 7.83 10.02
C GLY A 19 -8.71 7.19 10.46
N THR A 20 -8.47 7.16 11.78
CA THR A 20 -7.22 6.67 12.43
C THR A 20 -5.97 7.54 12.19
N PHE A 21 -4.81 7.06 12.63
CA PHE A 21 -3.51 7.77 12.54
C PHE A 21 -2.57 7.15 11.48
N PHE A 22 -3.12 6.44 10.49
CA PHE A 22 -2.36 5.78 9.43
C PHE A 22 -2.83 6.22 8.04
N THR A 23 -1.89 6.37 7.12
CA THR A 23 -2.15 6.57 5.68
C THR A 23 -1.57 5.39 4.91
N MET A 24 -2.30 4.91 3.91
CA MET A 24 -1.80 3.95 2.95
C MET A 24 -1.37 4.66 1.67
N VAL A 25 -0.31 4.15 1.05
CA VAL A 25 0.21 4.65 -0.23
C VAL A 25 0.63 3.51 -1.14
N ASP A 26 0.54 3.75 -2.45
CA ASP A 26 1.12 2.90 -3.49
C ASP A 26 2.41 3.53 -4.04
N ALA A 27 3.47 2.73 -4.07
CA ALA A 27 4.80 3.09 -4.56
C ALA A 27 5.02 2.67 -6.03
N SER A 28 4.07 1.96 -6.64
CA SER A 28 4.15 1.50 -8.03
C SER A 28 4.39 2.64 -9.04
N PRO A 29 3.81 3.86 -8.87
CA PRO A 29 4.12 5.00 -9.76
C PRO A 29 5.59 5.44 -9.74
N LEU A 30 6.33 5.09 -8.68
CA LEU A 30 7.77 5.33 -8.55
C LEU A 30 8.63 4.19 -9.12
N GLY A 31 8.00 3.19 -9.74
CA GLY A 31 8.65 1.99 -10.24
C GLY A 31 9.02 0.96 -9.17
N ILE A 32 8.35 1.02 -8.00
CA ILE A 32 8.62 0.13 -6.86
C ILE A 32 7.45 -0.85 -6.70
N ASP A 33 7.70 -2.12 -6.94
CA ASP A 33 6.70 -3.21 -6.92
C ASP A 33 6.77 -4.09 -5.66
N ASP A 34 7.88 -4.07 -4.92
CA ASP A 34 8.03 -4.76 -3.64
C ASP A 34 8.08 -3.77 -2.47
N ALA A 35 6.91 -3.49 -1.89
CA ALA A 35 6.77 -2.66 -0.70
C ALA A 35 7.54 -3.20 0.53
N THR A 36 7.76 -4.52 0.61
CA THR A 36 8.51 -5.12 1.72
C THR A 36 10.01 -4.85 1.58
N ALA A 37 10.54 -4.94 0.37
CA ALA A 37 11.91 -4.52 0.08
C ALA A 37 12.09 -3.01 0.31
N LEU A 38 11.11 -2.19 -0.10
CA LEU A 38 11.12 -0.75 0.16
C LEU A 38 11.19 -0.44 1.66
N ALA A 39 10.29 -1.02 2.46
CA ALA A 39 10.22 -0.81 3.91
C ALA A 39 11.53 -1.15 4.63
N ARG A 40 12.27 -2.17 4.17
CA ARG A 40 13.59 -2.53 4.71
C ARG A 40 14.69 -1.53 4.35
N ARG A 41 14.61 -0.90 3.17
CA ARG A 41 15.65 0.01 2.66
C ARG A 41 15.46 1.45 3.15
N LEU A 42 14.21 1.92 3.25
CA LEU A 42 13.87 3.31 3.60
C LEU A 42 14.59 3.84 4.85
N PRO A 43 14.74 3.08 5.96
CA PRO A 43 15.42 3.60 7.14
C PRO A 43 16.87 4.01 6.85
N SER A 44 17.59 3.20 6.06
CA SER A 44 18.97 3.48 5.67
C SER A 44 19.10 4.56 4.60
N LEU A 45 18.10 4.72 3.73
CA LEU A 45 18.14 5.66 2.61
C LEU A 45 17.82 7.08 3.05
N ILE A 46 16.75 7.24 3.85
CA ILE A 46 16.19 8.55 4.18
C ILE A 46 15.76 8.68 5.65
N GLY A 47 16.07 7.70 6.51
CA GLY A 47 15.72 7.76 7.93
C GLY A 47 14.22 7.56 8.23
N VAL A 48 13.44 7.06 7.27
CA VAL A 48 11.99 6.83 7.41
C VAL A 48 11.72 5.33 7.47
N ALA A 49 10.86 4.90 8.39
CA ALA A 49 10.36 3.53 8.44
C ALA A 49 8.89 3.50 8.00
N ALA A 50 8.50 2.43 7.31
CA ALA A 50 7.13 2.16 6.90
C ALA A 50 6.78 0.70 7.17
N ILE A 51 5.49 0.39 7.32
CA ILE A 51 5.01 -0.97 7.49
C ILE A 51 4.38 -1.43 6.17
N PRO A 52 4.89 -2.51 5.53
CA PRO A 52 4.32 -3.01 4.29
C PRO A 52 2.96 -3.66 4.54
N VAL A 53 1.97 -3.34 3.69
CA VAL A 53 0.58 -3.82 3.81
C VAL A 53 0.49 -5.35 3.87
N ALA A 54 1.39 -6.05 3.17
CA ALA A 54 1.45 -7.52 3.15
C ALA A 54 1.55 -8.17 4.54
N MET A 55 2.07 -7.47 5.56
CA MET A 55 2.15 -7.97 6.94
C MET A 55 0.79 -8.06 7.64
N PHE A 56 -0.22 -7.34 7.12
CA PHE A 56 -1.59 -7.37 7.62
C PHE A 56 -2.47 -8.36 6.85
N CYS A 57 -1.95 -8.97 5.78
CA CYS A 57 -2.68 -9.93 4.96
C CYS A 57 -2.21 -11.34 5.28
N HIS A 58 -3.14 -12.30 5.28
CA HIS A 58 -2.73 -13.69 5.10
C HIS A 58 -2.24 -13.90 3.67
N ARG A 59 -1.25 -14.80 3.51
CA ARG A 59 -0.72 -15.19 2.20
C ARG A 59 -1.91 -15.46 1.27
N PRO A 60 -2.00 -14.82 0.10
CA PRO A 60 -3.19 -14.91 -0.71
C PRO A 60 -3.38 -16.37 -1.15
N ALA A 61 -4.57 -16.92 -0.91
CA ALA A 61 -5.11 -17.90 -1.83
C ALA A 61 -5.20 -17.19 -3.18
N ARG A 62 -4.20 -17.39 -4.05
CA ARG A 62 -4.17 -16.86 -5.42
C ARG A 62 -5.38 -17.40 -6.19
N ARG A 63 -6.61 -16.88 -6.01
CA ARG A 63 -7.72 -17.25 -6.92
C ARG A 63 -9.04 -16.45 -6.87
N TRP A 64 -9.15 -15.26 -6.28
CA TRP A 64 -10.50 -14.70 -6.05
C TRP A 64 -10.87 -13.48 -6.89
N TRP A 65 -9.97 -12.99 -7.75
CA TRP A 65 -10.34 -12.04 -8.79
C TRP A 65 -9.85 -12.50 -10.16
N SER A 66 -10.72 -13.22 -10.86
CA SER A 66 -10.65 -13.40 -12.32
C SER A 66 -11.91 -12.74 -12.87
N GLY A 67 -11.76 -11.51 -13.37
CA GLY A 67 -12.87 -10.74 -13.90
C GLY A 67 -13.63 -11.51 -14.98
N THR A 68 -14.79 -12.03 -14.61
CA THR A 68 -16.01 -12.15 -15.42
C THR A 68 -17.18 -12.37 -14.46
N ALA A 69 -18.28 -11.70 -14.77
CA ALA A 69 -19.49 -11.48 -13.99
C ALA A 69 -20.11 -12.69 -13.24
N ALA A 70 -20.99 -12.30 -12.31
CA ALA A 70 -22.12 -13.03 -11.73
C ALA A 70 -21.88 -13.78 -10.41
N GLY A 71 -22.26 -13.09 -9.33
CA GLY A 71 -23.12 -13.63 -8.28
C GLY A 71 -22.58 -14.80 -7.46
N SER A 72 -22.15 -14.50 -6.24
CA SER A 72 -22.59 -15.24 -5.05
C SER A 72 -22.23 -14.43 -3.80
N PRO A 73 -23.13 -14.30 -2.80
CA PRO A 73 -22.84 -13.52 -1.62
C PRO A 73 -21.78 -14.21 -0.77
N LEU A 74 -20.94 -13.41 -0.12
CA LEU A 74 -20.02 -13.89 0.91
C LEU A 74 -20.84 -14.48 2.08
N PRO A 75 -20.30 -15.47 2.82
CA PRO A 75 -20.84 -15.83 4.13
C PRO A 75 -20.75 -14.66 5.11
#